data_AF-A0A9P0K3C8-F1
#
_entry.id   AF-A0A9P0K3C8-F1
#
_cell.length_a   1.000
_cell.length_b   1.000
_cell.length_c   1.000
_cell.angle_alpha   90.00
_cell.angle_beta   90.00
_cell.angle_gamma   90.00
#
_symmetry.space_group_name_H-M   'P 1'
#
loop_
_entity.id
_entity.type
_entity.pdbx_description
1 polymer ?
#
loop_
_entity_poly.entity_id
_entity_poly.type
_entity_poly.pdbx_seq_one_letter_code
_entity_poly.pdbx_strand_id
1 'polypeptide(L)'
;MAREYSPRDLEKYAQALQKAINGNETPVKQKHVRSAIIGTFHTQSAKVFWAYALRLPSMDDRIVAWKLCHVVHKVLREGHPLCLVDSQRHKKDLDALGKLWGHLREGYGRMIKLYTALLINKLEFHRRNPRFPGHLGVTAEELESIAGNDINNYFEMTVEMFDYLDHILELQEAVFGSLNMARSNSMTSAGQCRLAPLIPCIQDASKLYDYCVKIMFKLHMALPPDTLQGHRERFLKQFRALRKFYESTSNLQYFKDLIAIPPLPEVSVMEEELVTCISFFEAKSSSETSVGGAIPTAPPDPYIFNNL
;
A
#
# COMPACT_ATOMS: atom_id res chain seq x y z
N MET A 1 14.89 26.26 4.66
CA MET A 1 15.27 26.15 6.09
C MET A 1 14.06 25.65 6.86
N ALA A 2 14.24 24.66 7.74
CA ALA A 2 13.18 24.20 8.63
C ALA A 2 12.73 25.37 9.52
N ARG A 3 11.41 25.53 9.69
CA ARG A 3 10.87 26.56 10.58
C ARG A 3 10.67 25.94 11.96
N GLU A 4 11.29 26.54 12.97
CA GLU A 4 11.02 26.15 14.35
C GLU A 4 9.59 26.53 14.72
N TYR A 5 8.87 25.57 15.31
CA TYR A 5 7.55 25.83 15.83
C TYR A 5 7.65 26.71 17.07
N SER A 6 6.83 27.76 17.14
CA SER A 6 6.64 28.45 18.41
C SER A 6 5.89 27.54 19.40
N PRO A 7 5.96 27.78 20.72
CA PRO A 7 5.20 27.03 21.71
C PRO A 7 3.69 26.97 21.39
N ARG A 8 3.14 28.08 20.86
CA ARG A 8 1.74 28.17 20.43
C ARG A 8 1.43 27.29 19.22
N ASP A 9 2.36 27.15 18.29
CA ASP A 9 2.20 26.27 17.13
C ASP A 9 2.24 24.81 17.55
N LEU A 10 3.11 24.45 18.51
CA LEU A 10 3.19 23.10 19.08
C LEU A 10 1.89 22.73 19.80
N GLU A 11 1.32 23.66 20.56
CA GLU A 11 0.05 23.46 21.25
C GLU A 11 -1.09 23.21 20.25
N LYS A 12 -1.21 24.05 19.21
CA LYS A 12 -2.22 23.87 18.15
C LYS A 12 -2.05 22.53 17.42
N TYR A 13 -0.80 22.14 17.16
CA TYR A 13 -0.47 20.87 16.52
C TYR A 13 -0.88 19.67 17.39
N ALA A 14 -0.57 19.71 18.68
CA ALA A 14 -0.97 18.69 19.66
C ALA A 14 -2.50 18.57 19.75
N GLN A 15 -3.22 19.69 19.82
CA GLN A 15 -4.68 19.72 19.82
C GLN A 15 -5.27 19.14 18.53
N ALA A 16 -4.66 19.40 17.37
CA ALA A 16 -5.08 18.81 16.11
C ALA A 16 -4.91 17.29 16.12
N LEU A 17 -3.77 16.78 16.60
CA LEU A 17 -3.54 15.34 16.72
C LEU A 17 -4.53 14.66 17.66
N GLN A 18 -4.81 15.24 18.84
CA GLN A 18 -5.83 14.71 19.77
C GLN A 18 -7.24 14.71 19.14
N LYS A 19 -7.58 15.72 18.32
CA LYS A 19 -8.85 15.76 17.61
C LYS A 19 -8.92 14.79 16.43
N ALA A 20 -7.79 14.40 15.85
CA ALA A 20 -7.72 13.36 14.82
C ALA A 20 -7.79 11.96 15.44
N ILE A 21 -7.03 11.72 16.50
CA ILE A 21 -6.81 10.41 17.13
C ILE A 21 -7.42 10.43 18.55
N ASN A 22 -8.69 10.06 18.63
CA ASN A 22 -9.48 9.99 19.88
C ASN A 22 -10.38 8.75 19.89
N GLY A 23 -10.89 8.41 21.07
CA GLY A 23 -11.73 7.23 21.29
C GLY A 23 -13.12 7.24 20.66
N ASN A 24 -13.56 8.35 20.05
CA ASN A 24 -14.88 8.41 19.42
C ASN A 24 -14.89 7.58 18.13
N GLU A 25 -15.75 6.58 18.02
CA GLU A 25 -15.85 5.68 16.87
C GLU A 25 -16.47 6.35 15.63
N THR A 26 -15.73 7.30 15.09
CA THR A 26 -16.08 8.19 13.97
C THR A 26 -14.85 8.36 13.08
N PRO A 27 -15.02 8.64 11.78
CA PRO A 27 -13.88 8.83 10.87
C PRO A 27 -12.96 9.95 11.34
N VAL A 28 -11.66 9.80 11.04
CA VAL A 28 -10.69 10.87 11.29
C VAL A 28 -11.09 12.11 10.50
N LYS A 29 -11.12 13.28 11.17
CA LYS A 29 -11.48 14.53 10.50
C LYS A 29 -10.32 14.98 9.61
N GLN A 30 -10.56 15.07 8.30
CA GLN A 30 -9.53 15.37 7.29
C GLN A 30 -8.73 16.64 7.60
N LYS A 31 -9.37 17.69 8.11
CA LYS A 31 -8.68 18.95 8.49
C LYS A 31 -7.58 18.74 9.55
N HIS A 32 -7.78 17.81 10.48
CA HIS A 32 -6.81 17.54 11.55
C HIS A 32 -5.67 16.65 11.05
N VAL A 33 -5.97 15.67 10.19
CA VAL A 33 -4.94 14.88 9.51
C VAL A 33 -4.08 15.75 8.59
N ARG A 34 -4.71 16.65 7.82
CA ARG A 34 -3.99 17.63 6.98
C ARG A 34 -3.08 18.52 7.81
N SER A 35 -3.51 18.93 9.00
CA SER A 35 -2.66 19.70 9.93
C SER A 35 -1.43 18.89 10.38
N ALA A 36 -1.61 17.59 10.66
CA ALA A 36 -0.52 16.68 11.00
C ALA A 36 0.52 16.58 9.87
N ILE A 37 0.04 16.38 8.63
CA ILE A 37 0.85 16.29 7.41
C ILE A 37 1.61 17.59 7.15
N ILE A 38 0.91 18.73 7.10
CA ILE A 38 1.52 20.06 6.87
C ILE A 38 2.61 20.34 7.91
N GLY A 39 2.39 19.97 9.17
CA GLY A 39 3.40 20.18 10.21
C GLY A 39 4.70 19.42 9.98
N THR A 40 4.66 18.28 9.29
CA THR A 40 5.89 17.56 8.90
C THR A 40 6.70 18.31 7.84
N PHE A 41 6.05 19.06 6.94
CA PHE A 41 6.75 19.92 5.97
C PHE A 41 7.32 21.17 6.62
N HIS A 42 6.58 21.79 7.54
CA HIS A 42 7.07 22.96 8.27
C HIS A 42 8.32 22.65 9.11
N THR A 43 8.30 21.52 9.82
CA THR A 43 9.43 21.05 10.66
C THR A 43 10.48 20.27 9.89
N GLN A 44 10.21 19.93 8.62
CA GLN A 44 11.01 19.03 7.79
C GLN A 44 11.34 17.68 8.49
N SER A 45 10.42 17.17 9.31
CA SER A 45 10.65 15.97 10.12
C SER A 45 9.33 15.35 10.61
N ALA A 46 9.34 14.05 10.91
CA ALA A 46 8.26 13.40 11.65
C ALA A 46 8.51 13.34 13.17
N LYS A 47 9.62 13.90 13.68
CA LYS A 47 9.97 13.84 15.11
C LYS A 47 8.88 14.45 16.00
N VAL A 48 8.36 15.62 15.64
CA VAL A 48 7.28 16.28 16.40
C VAL A 48 6.00 15.45 16.35
N PHE A 49 5.66 14.90 15.18
CA PHE A 49 4.51 14.00 15.03
C PHE A 49 4.60 12.82 16.01
N TRP A 50 5.71 12.08 16.00
CA TRP A 50 5.90 10.92 16.85
C TRP A 50 5.96 11.27 18.34
N ALA A 51 6.55 12.41 18.72
CA ALA A 51 6.61 12.88 20.10
C ALA A 51 5.22 13.08 20.73
N TYR A 52 4.23 13.49 19.93
CA TYR A 52 2.84 13.61 20.39
C TYR A 52 2.04 12.32 20.18
N ALA A 53 2.21 11.64 19.05
CA ALA A 53 1.47 10.44 18.71
C ALA A 53 1.66 9.30 19.74
N LEU A 54 2.89 9.11 20.21
CA LEU A 54 3.23 8.09 21.21
C LEU A 54 2.66 8.37 22.61
N ARG A 55 2.20 9.60 22.88
CA ARG A 55 1.59 9.98 24.18
C ARG A 55 0.08 9.79 24.21
N LEU A 56 -0.53 9.41 23.08
CA LEU A 56 -1.95 9.11 23.00
C LEU A 56 -2.21 7.71 23.60
N PRO A 57 -3.37 7.47 24.22
CA PRO A 57 -3.70 6.22 24.92
C PRO A 57 -4.04 5.07 23.93
N SER A 58 -3.17 4.84 22.95
CA SER A 58 -3.33 3.80 21.92
C SER A 58 -3.13 2.38 22.46
N MET A 59 -2.48 2.24 23.62
CA MET A 59 -2.39 0.95 24.31
C MET A 59 -3.68 0.63 25.09
N ASP A 60 -4.44 1.65 25.50
CA ASP A 60 -5.63 1.47 26.34
C ASP A 60 -6.94 1.49 25.53
N ASP A 61 -6.96 2.18 24.39
CA ASP A 61 -8.16 2.37 23.56
C ASP A 61 -7.93 1.90 22.11
N ARG A 62 -8.69 0.88 21.71
CA ARG A 62 -8.64 0.28 20.36
C ARG A 62 -8.99 1.27 19.24
N ILE A 63 -9.88 2.22 19.50
CA ILE A 63 -10.27 3.24 18.50
C ILE A 63 -9.13 4.24 18.32
N VAL A 64 -8.47 4.62 19.41
CA VAL A 64 -7.25 5.45 19.38
C VAL A 64 -6.15 4.72 18.60
N ALA A 65 -5.91 3.44 18.89
CA ALA A 65 -4.93 2.61 18.18
C ALA A 65 -5.22 2.50 16.68
N TRP A 66 -6.47 2.24 16.31
CA TRP A 66 -6.90 2.14 14.92
C TRP A 66 -6.69 3.45 14.15
N LYS A 67 -7.09 4.56 14.75
CA LYS A 67 -6.90 5.89 14.17
C LYS A 67 -5.43 6.30 14.12
N LEU A 68 -4.63 5.91 15.12
CA LEU A 68 -3.19 6.13 15.10
C LEU A 68 -2.58 5.45 13.87
N CYS A 69 -2.88 4.18 13.61
CA CYS A 69 -2.41 3.47 12.43
C CYS A 69 -2.81 4.20 11.13
N HIS A 70 -4.06 4.65 11.04
CA HIS A 70 -4.53 5.41 9.88
C HIS A 70 -3.78 6.73 9.68
N VAL A 71 -3.62 7.53 10.74
CA VAL A 71 -2.91 8.81 10.64
C VAL A 71 -1.43 8.60 10.34
N VAL A 72 -0.79 7.58 10.91
CA VAL A 72 0.59 7.18 10.57
C VAL A 72 0.67 6.83 9.08
N HIS A 73 -0.23 6.00 8.55
CA HIS A 73 -0.26 5.66 7.13
C HIS A 73 -0.29 6.92 6.25
N LYS A 74 -1.19 7.85 6.56
CA LYS A 74 -1.31 9.12 5.82
C LYS A 74 -0.06 10.01 5.96
N VAL A 75 0.56 10.07 7.13
CA VAL A 75 1.82 10.83 7.34
C VAL A 75 2.98 10.21 6.57
N LEU A 76 3.09 8.88 6.52
CA LEU A 76 4.11 8.19 5.72
C LEU A 76 3.90 8.38 4.22
N ARG A 77 2.63 8.45 3.80
CA ARG A 77 2.24 8.58 2.39
C ARG A 77 2.37 10.00 1.85
N GLU A 78 1.88 10.98 2.60
CA GLU A 78 1.65 12.36 2.15
C GLU A 78 2.53 13.40 2.87
N GLY A 79 3.29 13.00 3.90
CA GLY A 79 4.16 13.88 4.67
C GLY A 79 5.48 14.22 3.97
N HIS A 80 6.29 15.02 4.64
CA HIS A 80 7.65 15.33 4.18
C HIS A 80 8.47 14.04 3.93
N PRO A 81 9.35 13.96 2.91
CA PRO A 81 10.08 12.73 2.60
C PRO A 81 10.84 12.10 3.79
N LEU A 82 11.38 12.95 4.67
CA LEU A 82 12.05 12.50 5.90
C LEU A 82 11.11 11.77 6.88
N CYS A 83 9.79 11.83 6.72
CA CYS A 83 8.87 11.03 7.51
C CYS A 83 9.16 9.52 7.39
N LEU A 84 9.51 9.03 6.19
CA LEU A 84 9.84 7.62 5.99
C LEU A 84 11.12 7.22 6.76
N VAL A 85 12.11 8.11 6.78
CA VAL A 85 13.40 7.91 7.46
C VAL A 85 13.24 8.03 8.97
N ASP A 86 12.64 9.12 9.45
CA ASP A 86 12.41 9.39 10.87
C ASP A 86 11.54 8.32 11.53
N SER A 87 10.62 7.72 10.79
CA SER A 87 9.69 6.71 11.31
C SER A 87 10.31 5.32 11.44
N GLN A 88 11.49 5.06 10.84
CA GLN A 88 12.17 3.76 10.96
C GLN A 88 12.41 3.33 12.41
N ARG A 89 12.74 4.29 13.29
CA ARG A 89 12.98 4.02 14.72
C ARG A 89 11.72 3.61 15.49
N HIS A 90 10.55 3.89 14.94
CA HIS A 90 9.24 3.63 15.56
C HIS A 90 8.63 2.28 15.13
N LYS A 91 9.35 1.47 14.34
CA LYS A 91 8.91 0.09 14.00
C LYS A 91 8.67 -0.76 15.24
N LYS A 92 9.49 -0.62 16.29
CA LYS A 92 9.32 -1.33 17.56
C LYS A 92 8.05 -0.92 18.31
N ASP A 93 7.70 0.37 18.26
CA ASP A 93 6.48 0.89 18.88
C ASP A 93 5.23 0.33 18.19
N LEU A 94 5.24 0.31 16.84
CA LEU A 94 4.17 -0.28 16.03
C LEU A 94 4.04 -1.80 16.27
N ASP A 95 5.16 -2.52 16.36
CA ASP A 95 5.18 -3.97 16.62
C ASP A 95 4.61 -4.28 18.02
N ALA A 96 4.98 -3.50 19.04
CA ALA A 96 4.42 -3.63 20.38
C ALA A 96 2.90 -3.39 20.40
N LEU A 97 2.43 -2.35 19.69
CA LEU A 97 1.00 -2.06 19.54
C LEU A 97 0.26 -3.22 18.87
N GLY A 98 0.82 -3.76 17.78
CA GLY A 98 0.26 -4.89 17.05
C GLY A 98 0.18 -6.17 17.88
N LYS A 99 1.23 -6.46 18.67
CA LYS A 99 1.26 -7.62 19.58
C LYS A 99 0.18 -7.52 20.66
N LEU A 100 0.05 -6.35 21.29
CA LEU A 100 -0.96 -6.09 22.31
C LEU A 100 -2.38 -6.35 21.79
N TRP A 101 -2.76 -5.68 20.70
CA TRP A 101 -4.11 -5.78 20.14
C TRP A 101 -4.35 -7.13 19.45
N GLY A 102 -3.28 -7.82 19.06
CA GLY A 102 -3.33 -9.17 18.48
C GLY A 102 -3.84 -10.26 19.42
N HIS A 103 -3.89 -10.02 20.73
CA HIS A 103 -4.55 -10.91 21.68
C HIS A 103 -6.07 -10.95 21.47
N LEU A 104 -6.66 -9.85 20.99
CA LEU A 104 -8.05 -9.78 20.58
C LEU A 104 -8.18 -10.24 19.12
N ARG A 105 -8.60 -11.48 18.92
CA ARG A 105 -8.62 -12.15 17.60
C ARG A 105 -9.69 -11.63 16.63
N GLU A 106 -10.58 -10.75 17.09
CA GLU A 106 -11.72 -10.24 16.32
C GLU A 106 -11.86 -8.71 16.40
N GLY A 107 -12.69 -8.15 15.51
CA GLY A 107 -12.97 -6.72 15.45
C GLY A 107 -11.71 -5.87 15.27
N TYR A 108 -11.63 -4.76 16.01
CA TYR A 108 -10.48 -3.85 15.93
C TYR A 108 -9.14 -4.50 16.30
N GLY A 109 -9.12 -5.50 17.19
CA GLY A 109 -7.88 -6.15 17.60
C GLY A 109 -7.12 -6.78 16.42
N ARG A 110 -7.82 -7.63 15.67
CA ARG A 110 -7.31 -8.22 14.42
C ARG A 110 -6.92 -7.15 13.40
N MET A 111 -7.76 -6.14 13.20
CA MET A 111 -7.49 -5.07 12.24
C MET A 111 -6.23 -4.26 12.61
N ILE A 112 -6.04 -3.92 13.88
CA ILE A 112 -4.85 -3.18 14.36
C ILE A 112 -3.58 -4.02 14.19
N LYS A 113 -3.63 -5.32 14.53
CA LYS A 113 -2.49 -6.23 14.31
C LYS A 113 -2.06 -6.26 12.85
N LEU A 114 -3.01 -6.40 11.93
CA LEU A 114 -2.72 -6.41 10.48
C LEU A 114 -2.24 -5.05 9.99
N TYR A 115 -2.80 -3.96 10.51
CA TYR A 115 -2.43 -2.62 10.05
C TYR A 115 -1.03 -2.22 10.53
N THR A 116 -0.66 -2.55 11.76
CA THR A 116 0.71 -2.33 12.26
C THR A 116 1.73 -3.13 11.45
N ALA A 117 1.42 -4.38 11.07
CA ALA A 117 2.26 -5.17 10.18
C ALA A 117 2.42 -4.51 8.80
N LEU A 118 1.32 -4.03 8.19
CA LEU A 118 1.33 -3.26 6.94
C LEU A 118 2.23 -2.01 7.04
N LEU A 119 2.12 -1.24 8.12
CA LEU A 119 2.94 -0.04 8.32
C LEU A 119 4.44 -0.36 8.48
N ILE A 120 4.77 -1.45 9.19
CA ILE A 120 6.14 -1.93 9.35
C ILE A 120 6.70 -2.37 7.99
N ASN A 121 5.91 -3.11 7.20
CA ASN A 121 6.29 -3.52 5.85
C ASN A 121 6.48 -2.32 4.93
N LYS A 122 5.58 -1.32 4.94
CA LYS A 122 5.76 -0.05 4.21
C LYS A 122 7.10 0.61 4.55
N LEU A 123 7.43 0.72 5.84
CA LEU A 123 8.71 1.28 6.27
C LEU A 123 9.89 0.45 5.78
N GLU A 124 9.77 -0.87 5.80
CA GLU A 124 10.82 -1.77 5.33
C GLU A 124 11.03 -1.69 3.82
N PHE A 125 9.95 -1.62 3.02
CA PHE A 125 9.99 -1.37 1.59
C PHE A 125 10.75 -0.07 1.28
N HIS A 126 10.42 1.04 1.96
CA HIS A 126 11.09 2.32 1.75
C HIS A 126 12.53 2.37 2.31
N ARG A 127 12.88 1.49 3.25
CA ARG A 127 14.27 1.36 3.72
C ARG A 127 15.15 0.74 2.64
N ARG A 128 14.62 -0.22 1.89
CA ARG A 128 15.33 -0.94 0.81
C ARG A 128 15.26 -0.18 -0.51
N ASN A 129 14.16 0.53 -0.74
CA ASN A 129 13.91 1.30 -1.94
C ASN A 129 13.73 2.81 -1.62
N PRO A 130 14.78 3.50 -1.15
CA PRO A 130 14.69 4.89 -0.66
C PRO A 130 14.34 5.92 -1.75
N ARG A 131 14.42 5.54 -3.03
CA ARG A 131 14.07 6.38 -4.16
C ARG A 131 12.56 6.44 -4.44
N PHE A 132 11.76 5.52 -3.89
CA PHE A 132 10.30 5.64 -3.96
C PHE A 132 9.79 6.67 -2.96
N PRO A 133 8.97 7.65 -3.39
CA PRO A 133 8.30 8.55 -2.48
C PRO A 133 7.21 7.81 -1.69
N GLY A 134 6.75 8.39 -0.58
CA GLY A 134 5.77 7.75 0.31
C GLY A 134 4.43 7.38 -0.35
N HIS A 135 4.03 8.13 -1.38
CA HIS A 135 2.83 7.87 -2.20
C HIS A 135 3.09 6.91 -3.38
N LEU A 136 4.30 6.32 -3.45
CA LEU A 136 4.78 5.36 -4.45
C LEU A 136 4.83 5.87 -5.90
N GLY A 137 4.48 7.13 -6.17
CA GLY A 137 4.41 7.65 -7.54
C GLY A 137 5.78 7.94 -8.11
N VAL A 138 6.22 7.08 -9.02
CA VAL A 138 7.40 7.24 -9.90
C VAL A 138 7.00 7.02 -11.36
N THR A 139 7.72 7.66 -12.29
CA THR A 139 7.54 7.44 -13.74
C THR A 139 8.07 6.07 -14.17
N ALA A 140 7.81 5.67 -15.42
CA ALA A 140 8.39 4.45 -15.97
C ALA A 140 9.93 4.53 -16.03
N GLU A 141 10.48 5.67 -16.46
CA GLU A 141 11.93 5.87 -16.51
C GLU A 141 12.55 5.86 -15.11
N GLU A 142 11.87 6.45 -14.12
CA GLU A 142 12.32 6.40 -12.73
C GLU A 142 12.29 4.98 -12.18
N LEU A 143 11.23 4.21 -12.45
CA LEU A 143 11.16 2.79 -12.06
C LEU A 143 12.34 1.99 -12.63
N GLU A 144 12.67 2.20 -13.90
CA GLU A 144 13.82 1.54 -14.53
C GLU A 144 15.14 1.98 -13.92
N SER A 145 15.28 3.27 -13.68
CA SER A 145 16.45 3.83 -13.02
C SER A 145 16.61 3.31 -11.59
N ILE A 146 15.52 3.09 -10.84
CA ILE A 146 15.55 2.55 -9.47
C ILE A 146 16.07 1.11 -9.48
N ALA A 147 15.61 0.28 -10.41
CA ALA A 147 16.11 -1.09 -10.57
C ALA A 147 17.53 -1.16 -11.17
N GLY A 148 18.05 -0.04 -11.71
CA GLY A 148 19.39 0.01 -12.29
C GLY A 148 19.56 -0.86 -13.53
N ASN A 149 18.47 -1.20 -14.22
CA ASN A 149 18.43 -2.18 -15.32
C ASN A 149 19.03 -3.56 -14.98
N ASP A 150 19.10 -3.92 -13.69
CA ASP A 150 19.54 -5.24 -13.24
C ASP A 150 18.32 -6.15 -12.99
N ILE A 151 18.33 -7.32 -13.61
CA ILE A 151 17.23 -8.28 -13.49
C ILE A 151 17.04 -8.80 -12.07
N ASN A 152 18.12 -8.89 -11.28
CA ASN A 152 18.06 -9.32 -9.89
C ASN A 152 17.33 -8.27 -9.04
N ASN A 153 17.58 -6.98 -9.29
CA ASN A 153 16.89 -5.89 -8.60
C ASN A 153 15.39 -5.89 -8.94
N TYR A 154 15.02 -6.15 -10.19
CA TYR A 154 13.61 -6.31 -10.59
C TYR A 154 12.94 -7.48 -9.88
N PHE A 155 13.64 -8.61 -9.78
CA PHE A 155 13.15 -9.81 -9.13
C PHE A 155 12.89 -9.55 -7.64
N GLU A 156 13.89 -9.02 -6.92
CA GLU A 156 13.77 -8.69 -5.50
C GLU A 156 12.68 -7.64 -5.25
N MET A 157 12.67 -6.55 -6.01
CA MET A 157 11.68 -5.48 -5.87
C MET A 157 10.24 -6.00 -6.08
N THR A 158 10.04 -6.94 -7.01
CA THR A 158 8.73 -7.55 -7.25
C THR A 158 8.28 -8.38 -6.04
N VAL A 159 9.17 -9.15 -5.42
CA VAL A 159 8.86 -9.90 -4.19
C VAL A 159 8.45 -8.95 -3.07
N GLU A 160 9.15 -7.83 -2.93
CA GLU A 160 8.84 -6.81 -1.92
C GLU A 160 7.50 -6.11 -2.18
N MET A 161 7.18 -5.80 -3.44
CA MET A 161 5.88 -5.26 -3.83
C MET A 161 4.75 -6.26 -3.59
N PHE A 162 5.00 -7.56 -3.82
CA PHE A 162 4.04 -8.61 -3.48
C PHE A 162 3.83 -8.72 -1.96
N ASP A 163 4.88 -8.66 -1.14
CA ASP A 163 4.74 -8.68 0.33
C ASP A 163 3.89 -7.50 0.82
N TYR A 164 4.10 -6.32 0.23
CA TYR A 164 3.31 -5.13 0.55
C TYR A 164 1.85 -5.30 0.13
N LEU A 165 1.60 -5.78 -1.10
CA LEU A 165 0.24 -6.01 -1.58
C LEU A 165 -0.51 -7.07 -0.76
N ASP A 166 0.17 -8.13 -0.31
CA ASP A 166 -0.42 -9.15 0.57
C ASP A 166 -0.91 -8.53 1.89
N HIS A 167 -0.10 -7.69 2.55
CA HIS A 167 -0.54 -7.03 3.78
C HIS A 167 -1.72 -6.06 3.58
N ILE A 168 -1.80 -5.40 2.41
CA ILE A 168 -2.97 -4.59 2.05
C ILE A 168 -4.21 -5.50 1.92
N LEU A 169 -4.08 -6.61 1.21
CA LEU A 169 -5.16 -7.57 0.96
C LEU A 169 -5.63 -8.28 2.24
N GLU A 170 -4.71 -8.59 3.16
CA GLU A 170 -5.05 -9.14 4.48
C GLU A 170 -5.81 -8.13 5.34
N LEU A 171 -5.37 -6.87 5.35
CA LEU A 171 -6.02 -5.82 6.13
C LEU A 171 -7.43 -5.53 5.62
N GLN A 172 -7.62 -5.40 4.29
CA GLN A 172 -8.95 -5.14 3.73
C GLN A 172 -9.94 -6.27 4.03
N GLU A 173 -9.48 -7.53 4.00
CA GLU A 173 -10.34 -8.68 4.30
C GLU A 173 -10.81 -8.62 5.76
N ALA A 174 -9.91 -8.29 6.69
CA ALA A 174 -10.28 -8.11 8.09
C ALA A 174 -11.23 -6.93 8.31
N VAL A 175 -11.04 -5.82 7.59
CA VAL A 175 -11.93 -4.65 7.67
C VAL A 175 -13.33 -4.99 7.20
N PHE A 176 -13.49 -5.60 6.02
CA PHE A 176 -14.81 -6.00 5.53
C PHE A 176 -15.46 -7.07 6.40
N GLY A 177 -14.68 -8.07 6.85
CA GLY A 177 -15.17 -9.07 7.80
C GLY A 177 -15.71 -8.44 9.09
N SER A 178 -15.07 -7.38 9.60
CA SER A 178 -15.50 -6.69 10.82
C SER A 178 -16.85 -5.96 10.70
N LEU A 179 -17.25 -5.54 9.50
CA LEU A 179 -18.54 -4.88 9.28
C LEU A 179 -19.71 -5.85 9.47
N ASN A 180 -19.56 -7.07 8.95
CA ASN A 180 -20.54 -8.15 9.10
C ASN A 180 -20.74 -8.51 10.57
N MET A 181 -19.64 -8.67 11.31
CA MET A 181 -19.67 -9.04 12.73
C MET A 181 -20.27 -7.94 13.62
N ALA A 182 -19.97 -6.67 13.33
CA ALA A 182 -20.44 -5.54 14.13
C ALA A 182 -21.90 -5.13 13.82
N ARG A 183 -22.57 -5.78 12.85
CA ARG A 183 -23.84 -5.31 12.25
C ARG A 183 -23.76 -3.83 11.85
N SER A 184 -22.56 -3.38 11.48
CA SER A 184 -22.28 -1.99 11.16
C SER A 184 -22.42 -1.80 9.65
N ASN A 185 -23.09 -0.73 9.23
CA ASN A 185 -23.20 -0.39 7.83
C ASN A 185 -22.20 0.69 7.44
N SER A 186 -21.82 0.73 6.15
CA SER A 186 -20.87 1.68 5.57
C SER A 186 -21.27 3.15 5.67
N MET A 187 -22.54 3.43 6.00
CA MET A 187 -23.09 4.77 6.15
C MET A 187 -23.10 5.26 7.61
N THR A 188 -22.87 4.39 8.58
CA THR A 188 -22.74 4.77 10.00
C THR A 188 -21.37 5.36 10.28
N SER A 189 -21.28 6.24 11.29
CA SER A 189 -19.99 6.79 11.72
C SER A 189 -18.99 5.69 12.11
N ALA A 190 -19.47 4.62 12.75
CA ALA A 190 -18.65 3.49 13.16
C ALA A 190 -18.15 2.68 11.95
N GLY A 191 -19.01 2.44 10.95
CA GLY A 191 -18.63 1.76 9.71
C GLY A 191 -17.61 2.57 8.91
N GLN A 192 -17.83 3.88 8.78
CA GLN A 192 -16.87 4.78 8.13
C GLN A 192 -15.55 4.87 8.91
N CYS A 193 -15.56 4.79 10.25
CA CYS A 193 -14.34 4.73 11.04
C CYS A 193 -13.49 3.49 10.70
N ARG A 194 -14.13 2.36 10.40
CA ARG A 194 -13.47 1.12 9.95
C ARG A 194 -13.02 1.21 8.49
N LEU A 195 -13.82 1.82 7.62
CA LEU A 195 -13.57 1.87 6.19
C LEU A 195 -12.54 2.92 5.76
N ALA A 196 -12.48 4.07 6.45
CA ALA A 196 -11.62 5.20 6.06
C ALA A 196 -10.15 4.81 5.82
N PRO A 197 -9.54 3.91 6.62
CA PRO A 197 -8.16 3.50 6.40
C PRO A 197 -7.91 2.66 5.14
N LEU A 198 -8.95 2.14 4.48
CA LEU A 198 -8.79 1.47 3.19
C LEU A 198 -8.51 2.45 2.05
N ILE A 199 -8.78 3.74 2.22
CA ILE A 199 -8.49 4.77 1.21
C ILE A 199 -6.99 4.79 0.84
N PRO A 200 -6.04 5.02 1.77
CA PRO A 200 -4.62 4.95 1.44
C PRO A 200 -4.18 3.56 0.99
N CYS A 201 -4.83 2.48 1.45
CA CYS A 201 -4.54 1.12 0.97
C CYS A 201 -4.87 0.94 -0.52
N ILE A 202 -6.01 1.46 -1.00
CA ILE A 202 -6.38 1.42 -2.43
C ILE A 202 -5.38 2.22 -3.25
N GLN A 203 -4.98 3.40 -2.75
CA GLN A 203 -4.02 4.25 -3.44
C GLN A 203 -2.63 3.60 -3.56
N ASP A 204 -2.17 2.91 -2.52
CA ASP A 204 -0.89 2.20 -2.54
C ASP A 204 -0.98 0.92 -3.39
N ALA A 205 -2.07 0.14 -3.25
CA ALA A 205 -2.28 -1.09 -4.02
C ALA A 205 -2.36 -0.83 -5.53
N SER A 206 -2.96 0.28 -5.95
CA SER A 206 -2.99 0.69 -7.36
C SER A 206 -1.58 0.86 -7.92
N LYS A 207 -0.70 1.57 -7.21
CA LYS A 207 0.67 1.77 -7.67
C LYS A 207 1.49 0.48 -7.66
N LEU A 208 1.35 -0.31 -6.60
CA LEU A 208 2.02 -1.61 -6.50
C LEU A 208 1.60 -2.53 -7.64
N TYR A 209 0.31 -2.61 -7.96
CA TYR A 209 -0.20 -3.40 -9.07
C TYR A 209 0.40 -2.95 -10.41
N ASP A 210 0.34 -1.64 -10.72
CA ASP A 210 0.89 -1.10 -11.97
C ASP A 210 2.38 -1.46 -12.15
N TYR A 211 3.16 -1.37 -11.08
CA TYR A 211 4.58 -1.72 -11.11
C TYR A 211 4.81 -3.22 -11.20
N CYS A 212 4.06 -4.04 -10.44
CA CYS A 212 4.14 -5.50 -10.53
C CYS A 212 3.86 -5.97 -11.95
N VAL A 213 2.84 -5.44 -12.65
CA VAL A 213 2.59 -5.75 -14.05
C VAL A 213 3.84 -5.47 -14.88
N LYS A 214 4.33 -4.23 -14.89
CA LYS A 214 5.50 -3.82 -15.69
C LYS A 214 6.75 -4.65 -15.43
N ILE A 215 7.04 -4.92 -14.16
CA ILE A 215 8.21 -5.69 -13.78
C ILE A 215 8.03 -7.17 -14.14
N MET A 216 6.83 -7.75 -13.99
CA MET A 216 6.55 -9.13 -14.40
C MET A 216 6.79 -9.33 -15.90
N PHE A 217 6.38 -8.38 -16.76
CA PHE A 217 6.73 -8.41 -18.18
C PHE A 217 8.25 -8.42 -18.36
N LYS A 218 8.97 -7.48 -17.72
CA LYS A 218 10.43 -7.37 -17.84
C LYS A 218 11.17 -8.63 -17.36
N LEU A 219 10.71 -9.24 -16.28
CA LEU A 219 11.22 -10.52 -15.78
C LEU A 219 11.02 -11.64 -16.80
N HIS A 220 9.82 -11.73 -17.39
CA HIS A 220 9.51 -12.71 -18.43
C HIS A 220 10.33 -12.51 -19.72
N MET A 221 10.78 -11.28 -20.02
CA MET A 221 11.67 -11.03 -21.15
C MET A 221 13.09 -11.55 -20.93
N ALA A 222 13.52 -11.74 -19.68
CA ALA A 222 14.92 -11.97 -19.33
C ALA A 222 15.19 -13.31 -18.63
N LEU A 223 14.16 -13.95 -18.05
CA LEU A 223 14.32 -15.17 -17.25
C LEU A 223 13.47 -16.32 -17.81
N PRO A 224 13.93 -17.59 -17.65
CA PRO A 224 13.16 -18.75 -18.08
C PRO A 224 11.78 -18.84 -17.39
N PRO A 225 10.74 -19.33 -18.09
CA PRO A 225 9.39 -19.48 -17.54
C PRO A 225 9.35 -20.23 -16.21
N ASP A 226 10.13 -21.30 -16.06
CA ASP A 226 10.16 -22.12 -14.84
C ASP A 226 10.65 -21.32 -13.62
N THR A 227 11.56 -20.37 -13.81
CA THR A 227 12.09 -19.52 -12.73
C THR A 227 11.00 -18.60 -12.16
N LEU A 228 10.01 -18.24 -12.98
CA LEU A 228 8.97 -17.27 -12.63
C LEU A 228 7.63 -17.92 -12.25
N GLN A 229 7.55 -19.24 -12.13
CA GLN A 229 6.30 -19.94 -11.79
C GLN A 229 5.67 -19.38 -10.50
N GLY A 230 6.45 -19.31 -9.40
CA GLY A 230 5.96 -18.78 -8.12
C GLY A 230 5.53 -17.31 -8.19
N HIS A 231 6.19 -16.51 -9.04
CA HIS A 231 5.82 -15.10 -9.26
C HIS A 231 4.46 -14.99 -9.96
N ARG A 232 4.24 -15.80 -11.00
CA ARG A 232 2.94 -15.86 -11.72
C ARG A 232 1.81 -16.30 -10.80
N GLU A 233 2.01 -17.37 -10.04
CA GLU A 233 1.00 -17.88 -9.11
C GLU A 233 0.62 -16.84 -8.05
N ARG A 234 1.62 -16.16 -7.46
CA ARG A 234 1.40 -15.09 -6.48
C ARG A 234 0.71 -13.88 -7.10
N PHE A 235 1.18 -13.43 -8.27
CA PHE A 235 0.58 -12.32 -9.01
C PHE A 235 -0.91 -12.57 -9.31
N LEU A 236 -1.24 -13.74 -9.89
CA LEU A 236 -2.62 -14.09 -10.23
C LEU A 236 -3.52 -14.18 -9.00
N LYS A 237 -3.02 -14.76 -7.90
CA LYS A 237 -3.75 -14.81 -6.63
C LYS A 237 -4.05 -13.40 -6.12
N GLN A 238 -3.04 -12.52 -6.10
CA GLN A 238 -3.18 -11.15 -5.64
C GLN A 238 -4.11 -10.34 -6.54
N PHE A 239 -3.99 -10.49 -7.86
CA PHE A 239 -4.84 -9.81 -8.83
C PHE A 239 -6.32 -10.16 -8.65
N ARG A 240 -6.67 -11.45 -8.49
CA ARG A 240 -8.05 -11.88 -8.21
C ARG A 240 -8.58 -11.30 -6.90
N ALA A 241 -7.75 -11.27 -5.85
CA ALA A 241 -8.11 -10.69 -4.56
C ALA A 241 -8.28 -9.16 -4.64
N LEU A 242 -7.40 -8.47 -5.37
CA LEU A 242 -7.44 -7.02 -5.57
C LEU A 242 -8.65 -6.60 -6.39
N ARG A 243 -8.99 -7.36 -7.43
CA ARG A 243 -10.22 -7.15 -8.21
C ARG A 243 -11.46 -7.23 -7.33
N LYS A 244 -11.58 -8.29 -6.52
CA LYS A 244 -12.68 -8.43 -5.55
C LYS A 244 -12.71 -7.28 -4.54
N PHE A 245 -11.54 -6.83 -4.08
CA PHE A 245 -11.42 -5.68 -3.19
C PHE A 245 -12.00 -4.42 -3.87
N TYR A 246 -11.56 -4.10 -5.09
CA TYR A 246 -12.01 -2.92 -5.82
C TYR A 246 -13.50 -2.96 -6.15
N GLU A 247 -14.02 -4.11 -6.60
CA GLU A 247 -15.45 -4.34 -6.82
C GLU A 247 -16.26 -4.15 -5.52
N SER A 248 -15.77 -4.65 -4.39
CA SER A 248 -16.43 -4.46 -3.09
C SER A 248 -16.45 -2.99 -2.68
N THR A 249 -15.35 -2.26 -2.89
CA THR A 249 -15.27 -0.83 -2.57
C THR A 249 -16.10 0.04 -3.51
N SER A 250 -16.15 -0.27 -4.80
CA SER A 250 -16.89 0.52 -5.79
C SER A 250 -18.41 0.39 -5.62
N ASN A 251 -18.88 -0.68 -4.99
CA ASN A 251 -20.28 -0.85 -4.61
C ASN A 251 -20.69 -0.03 -3.38
N LEU A 252 -19.75 0.50 -2.59
CA LEU A 252 -20.05 1.25 -1.38
C LEU A 252 -20.06 2.76 -1.66
N GLN A 253 -21.19 3.43 -1.39
CA GLN A 253 -21.35 4.88 -1.60
C GLN A 253 -20.25 5.70 -0.90
N TYR A 254 -19.83 5.27 0.30
CA TYR A 254 -18.78 5.94 1.07
C TYR A 254 -17.49 6.20 0.28
N PHE A 255 -17.03 5.24 -0.55
CA PHE A 255 -15.80 5.41 -1.32
C PHE A 255 -16.00 6.25 -2.57
N LYS A 256 -17.17 6.14 -3.23
CA LYS A 256 -17.51 6.93 -4.44
C LYS A 256 -17.37 8.43 -4.22
N ASP A 257 -17.71 8.90 -3.03
CA ASP A 257 -17.67 10.32 -2.68
C ASP A 257 -16.25 10.81 -2.35
N LEU A 258 -15.29 9.91 -2.12
CA LEU A 258 -13.98 10.24 -1.55
C LEU A 258 -12.81 9.97 -2.51
N ILE A 259 -12.89 8.94 -3.35
CA ILE A 259 -11.84 8.55 -4.29
C ILE A 259 -12.41 7.99 -5.59
N ALA A 260 -11.67 8.18 -6.67
CA ALA A 260 -11.84 7.38 -7.87
C ALA A 260 -11.10 6.05 -7.68
N ILE A 261 -11.83 4.94 -7.73
CA ILE A 261 -11.22 3.60 -7.70
C ILE A 261 -10.74 3.30 -9.12
N PRO A 262 -9.45 2.99 -9.32
CA PRO A 262 -8.94 2.70 -10.65
C PRO A 262 -9.57 1.40 -11.19
N PRO A 263 -9.94 1.35 -12.48
CA PRO A 263 -10.40 0.12 -13.09
C PRO A 263 -9.28 -0.93 -13.09
N LEU A 264 -9.67 -2.20 -13.08
CA LEU A 264 -8.76 -3.32 -13.32
C LEU A 264 -9.27 -4.12 -14.52
N PRO A 265 -8.36 -4.70 -15.32
CA PRO A 265 -8.75 -5.50 -16.48
C PRO A 265 -9.53 -6.75 -16.06
N GLU A 266 -10.23 -7.35 -17.03
CA GLU A 266 -10.86 -8.64 -16.81
C GLU A 266 -9.81 -9.75 -16.58
N VAL A 267 -10.22 -10.80 -15.86
CA VAL A 267 -9.30 -11.90 -15.49
C VAL A 267 -8.91 -12.73 -16.70
N SER A 268 -9.85 -12.98 -17.61
CA SER A 268 -9.59 -13.60 -18.91
C SER A 268 -8.53 -12.84 -19.68
N VAL A 269 -8.67 -11.51 -19.81
CA VAL A 269 -7.73 -10.65 -20.53
C VAL A 269 -6.33 -10.70 -19.91
N MET A 270 -6.23 -10.59 -18.59
CA MET A 270 -4.94 -10.65 -17.90
C MET A 270 -4.26 -12.02 -18.02
N GLU A 271 -5.04 -13.11 -17.89
CA GLU A 271 -4.51 -14.47 -18.03
C GLU A 271 -4.09 -14.75 -19.48
N GLU A 272 -4.87 -14.33 -20.46
CA GLU A 272 -4.54 -14.43 -21.89
C GLU A 272 -3.27 -13.66 -22.24
N GLU A 273 -3.08 -12.45 -21.71
CA GLU A 273 -1.88 -11.66 -21.96
C GLU A 273 -0.63 -12.27 -21.31
N LEU A 274 -0.74 -12.76 -20.07
CA LEU A 274 0.36 -13.50 -19.43
C LEU A 274 0.71 -14.76 -20.22
N VAL A 275 -0.29 -15.53 -20.66
CA VAL A 275 -0.10 -16.72 -21.50
C VAL A 275 0.50 -16.37 -22.86
N THR A 276 0.08 -15.27 -23.47
CA THR A 276 0.61 -14.78 -24.75
C THR A 276 2.08 -14.38 -24.60
N CYS A 277 2.44 -13.69 -23.52
CA CYS A 277 3.83 -13.39 -23.22
C CYS A 277 4.66 -14.66 -22.99
N ILE A 278 4.16 -15.58 -22.16
CA ILE A 278 4.85 -16.83 -21.87
C ILE A 278 5.09 -17.63 -23.16
N SER A 279 4.04 -17.84 -23.96
CA SER A 279 4.13 -18.60 -25.22
C SER A 279 5.03 -17.93 -26.26
N PHE A 280 5.02 -16.60 -26.37
CA PHE A 280 5.96 -15.85 -27.20
C PHE A 280 7.41 -16.08 -26.77
N PHE A 281 7.70 -16.06 -25.47
CA PHE A 281 9.07 -16.27 -24.96
C PHE A 281 9.51 -17.73 -24.98
N GLU A 282 8.62 -18.68 -24.71
CA GLU A 282 8.88 -20.11 -24.89
C GLU A 282 9.24 -20.43 -26.34
N ALA A 283 8.53 -19.85 -27.31
CA ALA A 283 8.84 -19.98 -28.73
C ALA A 283 10.21 -19.36 -29.07
N LYS A 284 10.58 -18.23 -28.44
CA LYS A 284 11.90 -17.61 -28.62
C LYS A 284 13.04 -18.46 -28.04
N SER A 285 12.88 -18.98 -26.82
CA SER A 285 13.87 -19.87 -26.19
C SER A 285 14.08 -21.17 -26.98
N SER A 286 13.00 -21.70 -27.57
CA SER A 286 13.03 -22.92 -28.39
C SER A 286 13.69 -22.68 -29.76
N SER A 287 13.53 -21.48 -30.34
CA SER A 287 14.13 -21.09 -31.63
C SER A 287 15.60 -20.68 -31.53
N GLU A 288 16.10 -20.26 -30.37
CA GLU A 288 17.55 -20.09 -30.14
C GLU A 288 18.29 -21.44 -30.08
N THR A 289 17.60 -22.55 -29.77
CA THR A 289 18.14 -23.91 -29.85
C THR A 289 17.96 -24.60 -31.21
N SER A 290 17.14 -24.06 -32.12
CA SER A 290 16.91 -24.63 -33.45
C SER A 290 17.16 -23.60 -34.55
N VAL A 291 18.26 -23.76 -35.29
CA VAL A 291 18.56 -22.95 -36.47
C VAL A 291 17.40 -23.08 -37.47
N GLY A 292 16.53 -22.07 -37.58
CA GLY A 292 15.58 -21.93 -38.70
C GLY A 292 14.08 -21.71 -38.40
N GLY A 293 13.66 -21.42 -37.17
CA GLY A 293 12.24 -21.11 -36.87
C GLY A 293 11.89 -19.62 -37.05
N ALA A 294 10.78 -19.32 -37.73
CA ALA A 294 10.26 -17.95 -37.87
C ALA A 294 9.86 -17.38 -36.49
N ILE A 295 10.52 -16.30 -36.08
CA ILE A 295 10.24 -15.57 -34.83
C ILE A 295 8.93 -14.79 -35.01
N PRO A 296 7.98 -14.82 -34.04
CA PRO A 296 6.82 -13.94 -34.09
C PRO A 296 7.28 -12.46 -34.03
N THR A 297 6.75 -11.62 -34.91
CA THR A 297 7.41 -10.37 -35.35
C THR A 297 7.41 -9.21 -34.35
N ALA A 298 6.72 -9.32 -33.21
CA ALA A 298 6.84 -8.38 -32.09
C ALA A 298 6.32 -8.99 -30.78
N PRO A 299 6.93 -8.69 -29.62
CA PRO A 299 6.32 -8.98 -28.32
C PRO A 299 5.00 -8.20 -28.17
N PRO A 300 4.04 -8.68 -27.34
CA PRO A 300 2.86 -7.90 -26.96
C PRO A 300 3.29 -6.54 -26.41
N ASP A 301 2.55 -5.48 -26.76
CA ASP A 301 2.87 -4.12 -26.32
C ASP A 301 2.81 -4.05 -24.77
N PRO A 302 3.93 -3.76 -24.08
CA PRO A 302 3.97 -3.66 -22.62
C PRO A 302 3.09 -2.52 -22.07
N TYR A 303 2.56 -1.66 -22.94
CA TYR A 303 1.65 -0.56 -22.63
C TYR A 303 0.19 -0.85 -22.98
N ILE A 304 -0.21 -2.09 -23.30
CA ILE A 304 -1.63 -2.43 -23.49
C ILE A 304 -2.48 -1.97 -22.29
N PHE A 305 -1.94 -2.06 -21.08
CA PHE A 305 -2.60 -1.60 -19.85
C PHE A 305 -2.57 -0.08 -19.61
N ASN A 306 -1.77 0.70 -20.34
CA ASN A 306 -1.85 2.17 -20.24
C ASN A 306 -3.11 2.71 -20.96
N ASN A 307 -3.78 1.88 -21.76
CA ASN A 307 -4.99 2.23 -22.53
C ASN A 307 -6.26 1.50 -22.04
N LEU A 308 -6.21 0.80 -20.89
CA LEU A 308 -7.35 0.15 -20.22
C LEU A 308 -7.73 0.89 -18.93
#